data_AF-A0A9P4TCK5-F1
#
_entry.id   AF-A0A9P4TCK5-F1
#
_cell.length_a   1.000
_cell.length_b   1.000
_cell.length_c   1.000
_cell.angle_alpha   90.00
_cell.angle_beta   90.00
_cell.angle_gamma   90.00
#
_symmetry.space_group_name_H-M   'P 1'
#
loop_
_entity.id
_entity.type
_entity.pdbx_description
1 polymer ?
#
loop_
_entity_poly.entity_id
_entity_poly.type
_entity_poly.pdbx_seq_one_letter_code
_entity_poly.pdbx_strand_id
1 'polypeptide(L)'
;MQFRWPYPLTPSTGVWGAPNSNHNFCEEDYNVTPYIGEFVNTITNSIYVIYGIHGLRRVQPHKDGGLWSTLAFPYWGLIGVGLLSMWFHATLKYHSQMGDDLSMFLAVGALLHQLLCFEATPAQRRNYTLAILGVLIPVSTYHVVADEIYVHEIVFAIMVIMVVRKTRKLIRERVKNEEHKKRMGQLASFGIANFLFGYFLWSIDFHLCSYVTQVKHYVGLPWGFLFELHGWWHIFTGIGAYIGMALTEYLVTIVEGRTDRIEEGFVWPVKAVLRDIDSASQHKKTRHIPYFKALTAPLPLHLFNCAAYPTEHSYKPPEPFLSSNTIDMDVYYFYSYGTAAWLATQAAPLIASPTMIVTLLSPEVREATTLEVYFSRCLGFTLLTLGILTVLLTGSVPLSSSLSQGVSTENTDPKAPYALPTLTITAIYHAAIAFYCYGLWTETGVFSFGLGTFGHVFLGAIALWCILFASSNGRISRKTGADKRTSGFPFKNSEADKRKVR
;
A
#
# COMPACT_ATOMS: atom_id res chain seq x y z
N MET A 1 -16.62 -35.58 3.80
CA MET A 1 -16.27 -34.68 4.92
C MET A 1 -16.97 -33.36 4.68
N GLN A 2 -17.74 -32.88 5.65
CA GLN A 2 -18.45 -31.62 5.54
C GLN A 2 -17.46 -30.49 5.91
N PHE A 3 -16.99 -29.73 4.91
CA PHE A 3 -16.03 -28.62 5.09
C PHE A 3 -16.70 -27.26 5.30
N ARG A 4 -18.00 -27.29 5.66
CA ARG A 4 -18.84 -26.11 5.86
C ARG A 4 -19.84 -26.36 6.98
N TRP A 5 -19.83 -25.49 7.97
CA TRP A 5 -20.87 -25.41 9.00
C TRP A 5 -21.73 -24.16 8.78
N PRO A 6 -23.04 -24.22 9.08
CA PRO A 6 -23.86 -23.01 9.09
C PRO A 6 -23.31 -22.00 10.10
N TYR A 7 -23.54 -20.71 9.85
CA TYR A 7 -23.25 -19.70 10.85
C TYR A 7 -24.14 -19.95 12.09
N PRO A 8 -23.59 -19.81 13.30
CA PRO A 8 -24.40 -19.92 14.51
C PRO A 8 -25.49 -18.85 14.50
N LEU A 9 -26.65 -19.17 15.09
CA LEU A 9 -27.71 -18.19 15.29
C LEU A 9 -27.24 -17.13 16.30
N THR A 10 -27.49 -15.86 15.99
CA THR A 10 -27.21 -14.74 16.87
C THR A 10 -28.05 -14.85 18.15
N PRO A 11 -27.43 -14.96 19.35
CA PRO A 11 -28.18 -14.97 20.60
C PRO A 11 -28.79 -13.59 20.87
N SER A 12 -29.84 -13.55 21.69
CA SER A 12 -30.57 -12.29 21.97
C SER A 12 -29.73 -11.23 22.69
N THR A 13 -28.76 -11.65 23.52
CA THR A 13 -27.86 -10.77 24.28
C THR A 13 -26.61 -11.55 24.73
N GLY A 14 -25.42 -10.95 24.62
CA GLY A 14 -24.20 -11.48 25.25
C GLY A 14 -24.10 -11.21 26.76
N VAL A 15 -23.01 -11.68 27.39
CA VAL A 15 -22.74 -11.54 28.83
C VAL A 15 -22.66 -10.08 29.28
N TRP A 16 -22.26 -9.18 28.38
CA TRP A 16 -22.16 -7.74 28.66
C TRP A 16 -23.50 -7.01 28.52
N GLY A 17 -24.60 -7.71 28.26
CA GLY A 17 -25.92 -7.13 27.98
C GLY A 17 -26.04 -6.56 26.57
N ALA A 18 -27.19 -5.96 26.24
CA ALA A 18 -27.48 -5.44 24.89
C ALA A 18 -26.46 -4.39 24.42
N PRO A 19 -25.97 -4.43 23.16
CA PRO A 19 -25.11 -3.39 22.60
C PRO A 19 -25.70 -1.98 22.78
N ASN A 20 -24.84 -1.01 23.09
CA ASN A 20 -25.22 0.40 23.18
C ASN A 20 -24.18 1.35 22.58
N SER A 21 -23.19 0.81 21.87
CA SER A 21 -22.34 1.58 20.97
C SER A 21 -23.14 2.07 19.77
N ASN A 22 -22.67 3.15 19.16
CA ASN A 22 -23.23 3.64 17.90
C ASN A 22 -22.77 2.81 16.71
N HIS A 23 -21.54 2.30 16.78
CA HIS A 23 -21.04 1.36 15.78
C HIS A 23 -21.35 -0.08 16.21
N ASN A 24 -21.87 -0.83 15.24
CA ASN A 24 -21.96 -2.27 15.23
C ASN A 24 -21.64 -2.71 13.80
N PHE A 25 -20.60 -3.52 13.61
CA PHE A 25 -20.10 -3.91 12.29
C PHE A 25 -20.82 -5.16 11.80
N CYS A 26 -20.37 -5.74 10.69
CA CYS A 26 -21.09 -6.84 10.07
C CYS A 26 -20.92 -8.19 10.73
N GLU A 27 -19.91 -8.34 11.57
CA GLU A 27 -19.75 -9.55 12.35
C GLU A 27 -20.93 -9.70 13.31
N GLU A 28 -21.61 -10.85 13.26
CA GLU A 28 -22.82 -11.02 14.05
C GLU A 28 -22.49 -11.23 15.53
N ASP A 29 -23.11 -10.41 16.38
CA ASP A 29 -22.82 -10.34 17.81
C ASP A 29 -22.97 -11.68 18.53
N TYR A 30 -21.96 -12.04 19.32
CA TYR A 30 -21.93 -13.16 20.26
C TYR A 30 -22.25 -14.53 19.62
N ASN A 31 -22.14 -14.66 18.29
CA ASN A 31 -22.49 -15.87 17.55
C ASN A 31 -21.48 -17.02 17.81
N VAL A 32 -20.19 -16.71 17.98
CA VAL A 32 -19.14 -17.70 18.29
C VAL A 32 -19.09 -18.01 19.78
N THR A 33 -19.23 -16.99 20.63
CA THR A 33 -19.16 -17.12 22.10
C THR A 33 -19.95 -16.01 22.79
N PRO A 34 -20.63 -16.28 23.91
CA PRO A 34 -21.40 -15.26 24.64
C PRO A 34 -20.53 -14.19 25.32
N TYR A 35 -19.19 -14.36 25.36
CA TYR A 35 -18.26 -13.45 26.03
C TYR A 35 -17.67 -12.36 25.12
N ILE A 36 -17.69 -12.56 23.80
CA ILE A 36 -17.07 -11.66 22.81
C ILE A 36 -18.14 -11.34 21.77
N GLY A 37 -18.48 -10.05 21.63
CA GLY A 37 -19.46 -9.56 20.65
C GLY A 37 -19.04 -9.91 19.22
N GLU A 38 -17.99 -9.30 18.71
CA GLU A 38 -17.48 -9.56 17.38
C GLU A 38 -16.15 -10.33 17.49
N PHE A 39 -16.19 -11.66 17.30
CA PHE A 39 -15.07 -12.55 17.58
C PHE A 39 -13.83 -12.27 16.71
N VAL A 40 -13.99 -12.24 15.39
CA VAL A 40 -12.93 -11.99 14.41
C VAL A 40 -12.41 -10.56 14.53
N ASN A 41 -13.29 -9.58 14.66
CA ASN A 41 -12.91 -8.18 14.87
C ASN A 41 -12.11 -8.03 16.18
N THR A 42 -12.48 -8.74 17.25
CA THR A 42 -11.71 -8.74 18.50
C THR A 42 -10.33 -9.38 18.33
N ILE A 43 -10.21 -10.58 17.76
CA ILE A 43 -8.92 -11.28 17.71
C ILE A 43 -7.93 -10.64 16.73
N THR A 44 -8.42 -10.06 15.63
CA THR A 44 -7.57 -9.46 14.59
C THR A 44 -6.81 -8.24 15.11
N ASN A 45 -7.33 -7.56 16.12
CA ASN A 45 -6.65 -6.48 16.85
C ASN A 45 -5.33 -6.91 17.53
N SER A 46 -5.08 -8.21 17.69
CA SER A 46 -3.81 -8.73 18.22
C SER A 46 -2.62 -8.29 17.38
N ILE A 47 -2.82 -8.00 16.11
CA ILE A 47 -1.77 -7.51 15.21
C ILE A 47 -1.13 -6.21 15.71
N TYR A 48 -1.93 -5.26 16.23
CA TYR A 48 -1.44 -4.00 16.78
C TYR A 48 -0.59 -4.24 18.03
N VAL A 49 -1.08 -5.11 18.92
CA VAL A 49 -0.39 -5.47 20.17
C VAL A 49 0.94 -6.16 19.87
N ILE A 50 0.96 -7.10 18.93
CA ILE A 50 2.16 -7.83 18.51
C ILE A 50 3.20 -6.84 17.96
N TYR A 51 2.82 -6.00 16.99
CA TYR A 51 3.74 -5.00 16.43
C TYR A 51 4.25 -4.01 17.48
N GLY A 52 3.36 -3.56 18.37
CA GLY A 52 3.72 -2.64 19.44
C GLY A 52 4.71 -3.24 20.43
N ILE A 53 4.51 -4.49 20.88
CA ILE A 53 5.44 -5.20 21.78
C ILE A 53 6.80 -5.38 21.11
N HIS A 54 6.82 -5.76 19.82
CA HIS A 54 8.07 -5.89 19.08
C HIS A 54 8.81 -4.55 18.95
N GLY A 55 8.08 -3.46 18.72
CA GLY A 55 8.62 -2.10 18.73
C GLY A 55 9.23 -1.71 20.07
N LEU A 56 8.48 -1.89 21.16
CA LEU A 56 8.94 -1.58 22.53
C LEU A 56 10.21 -2.31 22.91
N ARG A 57 10.27 -3.63 22.66
CA ARG A 57 11.46 -4.45 22.94
C ARG A 57 12.69 -3.97 22.17
N ARG A 58 12.51 -3.38 20.99
CA ARG A 58 13.60 -2.87 20.17
C ARG A 58 14.05 -1.46 20.55
N VAL A 59 13.13 -0.57 20.95
CA VAL A 59 13.52 0.77 21.41
C VAL A 59 14.17 0.73 22.79
N GLN A 60 13.80 -0.21 23.65
CA GLN A 60 14.26 -0.25 25.05
C GLN A 60 15.79 -0.22 25.24
N PRO A 61 16.62 -0.91 24.42
CA PRO A 61 18.08 -0.90 24.57
C PRO A 61 18.77 0.36 24.01
N HIS A 62 18.05 1.27 23.35
CA HIS A 62 18.65 2.49 22.81
C HIS A 62 19.09 3.43 23.92
N LYS A 63 20.12 4.25 23.67
CA LYS A 63 20.59 5.25 24.65
C LYS A 63 19.53 6.31 24.98
N ASP A 64 18.74 6.69 23.98
CA ASP A 64 17.53 7.52 24.11
C ASP A 64 16.26 6.66 24.14
N GLY A 65 16.44 5.37 24.39
CA GLY A 65 15.45 4.31 24.47
C GLY A 65 15.14 3.96 25.91
N GLY A 66 13.86 3.79 26.20
CA GLY A 66 13.37 3.41 27.51
C GLY A 66 11.86 3.35 27.45
N LEU A 67 11.22 2.66 28.40
CA LEU A 67 9.76 2.47 28.38
C LEU A 67 8.96 3.78 28.36
N TRP A 68 9.57 4.86 28.83
CA TRP A 68 9.00 6.21 28.89
C TRP A 68 9.69 7.20 27.95
N SER A 69 10.47 6.71 26.98
CA SER A 69 11.12 7.58 26.01
C SER A 69 10.16 7.96 24.88
N THR A 70 10.46 9.07 24.21
CA THR A 70 9.69 9.53 23.04
C THR A 70 9.62 8.47 21.93
N LEU A 71 10.60 7.56 21.85
CA LEU A 71 10.60 6.46 20.88
C LEU A 71 9.62 5.33 21.26
N ALA A 72 9.32 5.16 22.54
CA ALA A 72 8.40 4.12 23.04
C ALA A 72 6.93 4.53 22.96
N PHE A 73 6.62 5.82 23.11
CA PHE A 73 5.24 6.31 23.16
C PHE A 73 4.39 5.94 21.93
N PRO A 74 4.86 6.01 20.67
CA PRO A 74 4.07 5.56 19.53
C PRO A 74 3.70 4.06 19.61
N TYR A 75 4.61 3.22 20.10
CA TYR A 75 4.33 1.79 20.25
C TYR A 75 3.38 1.49 21.42
N TRP A 76 3.46 2.25 22.52
CA TRP A 76 2.42 2.22 23.55
C TRP A 76 1.07 2.65 22.99
N GLY A 77 1.04 3.68 22.14
CA GLY A 77 -0.15 4.09 21.41
C GLY A 77 -0.71 2.96 20.55
N LEU A 78 0.15 2.23 19.81
CA LEU A 78 -0.27 1.08 19.00
C LEU A 78 -0.85 -0.06 19.83
N ILE A 79 -0.22 -0.39 20.97
CA ILE A 79 -0.76 -1.38 21.91
C ILE A 79 -2.10 -0.90 22.47
N GLY A 80 -2.20 0.39 22.80
CA GLY A 80 -3.44 1.03 23.26
C GLY A 80 -4.59 0.84 22.27
N VAL A 81 -4.34 1.12 20.98
CA VAL A 81 -5.30 0.86 19.90
C VAL A 81 -5.75 -0.60 19.89
N GLY A 82 -4.82 -1.54 19.89
CA GLY A 82 -5.17 -2.96 19.89
C GLY A 82 -6.01 -3.39 21.10
N LEU A 83 -5.64 -2.99 22.31
CA LEU A 83 -6.33 -3.40 23.53
C LEU A 83 -7.70 -2.73 23.70
N LEU A 84 -7.82 -1.45 23.34
CA LEU A 84 -9.06 -0.70 23.48
C LEU A 84 -10.05 -1.08 22.37
N SER A 85 -9.56 -1.36 21.15
CA SER A 85 -10.38 -1.95 20.09
C SER A 85 -10.84 -3.36 20.42
N MET A 86 -9.97 -4.22 20.99
CA MET A 86 -10.40 -5.51 21.53
C MET A 86 -11.51 -5.37 22.57
N TRP A 87 -11.38 -4.41 23.49
CA TRP A 87 -12.38 -4.17 24.52
C TRP A 87 -13.71 -3.70 23.91
N PHE A 88 -13.67 -2.86 22.88
CA PHE A 88 -14.84 -2.44 22.14
C PHE A 88 -15.52 -3.61 21.44
N HIS A 89 -14.84 -4.31 20.55
CA HIS A 89 -15.44 -5.41 19.79
C HIS A 89 -15.90 -6.58 20.68
N ALA A 90 -15.29 -6.77 21.86
CA ALA A 90 -15.75 -7.77 22.81
C ALA A 90 -17.05 -7.39 23.53
N THR A 91 -17.32 -6.10 23.74
CA THR A 91 -18.40 -5.64 24.63
C THR A 91 -19.51 -4.85 23.93
N LEU A 92 -19.21 -4.21 22.79
CA LEU A 92 -20.10 -3.36 22.01
C LEU A 92 -20.78 -2.28 22.85
N LYS A 93 -19.97 -1.62 23.71
CA LYS A 93 -20.43 -0.54 24.59
C LYS A 93 -19.93 0.81 24.14
N TYR A 94 -20.73 1.82 24.42
CA TYR A 94 -20.41 3.21 24.15
C TYR A 94 -19.03 3.62 24.71
N HIS A 95 -18.77 3.37 25.99
CA HIS A 95 -17.51 3.77 26.62
C HIS A 95 -16.29 3.02 26.07
N SER A 96 -16.46 1.74 25.69
CA SER A 96 -15.39 1.00 25.04
C SER A 96 -15.14 1.48 23.61
N GLN A 97 -16.20 1.86 22.88
CA GLN A 97 -16.09 2.48 21.55
C GLN A 97 -15.29 3.79 21.64
N MET A 98 -15.63 4.67 22.60
CA MET A 98 -14.84 5.89 22.84
C MET A 98 -13.39 5.57 23.20
N GLY A 99 -13.15 4.47 23.93
CA GLY A 99 -11.80 3.99 24.21
C GLY A 99 -11.03 3.68 22.93
N ASP A 100 -11.63 2.92 22.01
CA ASP A 100 -11.04 2.58 20.71
C ASP A 100 -10.77 3.85 19.88
N ASP A 101 -11.82 4.64 19.62
CA ASP A 101 -11.75 5.85 18.78
C ASP A 101 -10.65 6.81 19.31
N LEU A 102 -10.65 7.12 20.61
CA LEU A 102 -9.66 8.07 21.18
C LEU A 102 -8.23 7.51 21.24
N SER A 103 -8.06 6.19 21.28
CA SER A 103 -6.73 5.57 21.28
C SER A 103 -6.00 5.78 19.94
N MET A 104 -6.75 5.88 18.83
CA MET A 104 -6.20 6.19 17.52
C MET A 104 -5.53 7.57 17.50
N PHE A 105 -6.17 8.56 18.14
CA PHE A 105 -5.58 9.89 18.32
C PHE A 105 -4.32 9.88 19.17
N LEU A 106 -4.28 9.08 20.23
CA LEU A 106 -3.08 8.93 21.04
C LEU A 106 -1.93 8.37 20.19
N ALA A 107 -2.17 7.34 19.38
CA ALA A 107 -1.16 6.71 18.55
C ALA A 107 -0.61 7.65 17.46
N VAL A 108 -1.50 8.27 16.65
CA VAL A 108 -1.07 9.19 15.58
C VAL A 108 -0.50 10.49 16.14
N GLY A 109 -1.04 10.96 17.28
CA GLY A 109 -0.55 12.13 18.00
C GLY A 109 0.86 11.94 18.54
N ALA A 110 1.15 10.79 19.16
CA ALA A 110 2.49 10.45 19.62
C ALA A 110 3.49 10.36 18.46
N LEU A 111 3.10 9.73 17.35
CA LEU A 111 3.94 9.60 16.16
C LEU A 111 4.23 10.96 15.50
N LEU A 112 3.20 11.80 15.35
CA LEU A 112 3.34 13.14 14.79
C LEU A 112 4.17 14.04 15.71
N HIS A 113 3.97 13.94 17.02
CA HIS A 113 4.76 14.66 18.02
C HIS A 113 6.25 14.32 17.88
N GLN A 114 6.60 13.03 17.83
CA GLN A 114 7.98 12.58 17.62
C GLN A 114 8.58 13.17 16.34
N LEU A 115 7.85 13.14 15.22
CA LEU A 115 8.31 13.69 13.93
C LEU A 115 8.49 15.22 13.94
N LEU A 116 7.62 15.95 14.65
CA LEU A 116 7.70 17.41 14.74
C LEU A 116 8.78 17.86 15.72
N CYS A 117 8.95 17.13 16.82
CA CYS A 117 9.95 17.43 17.85
C CYS A 117 11.37 16.98 17.47
N PHE A 118 11.52 16.14 16.45
CA PHE A 118 12.81 15.77 15.90
C PHE A 118 13.57 17.04 15.46
N GLU A 119 14.76 17.25 16.04
CA GLU A 119 15.64 18.43 15.86
C GLU A 119 15.00 19.80 16.25
N ALA A 120 13.83 19.80 16.89
CA ALA A 120 13.18 21.04 17.31
C ALA A 120 13.78 21.63 18.59
N THR A 121 13.84 22.96 18.68
CA THR A 121 14.24 23.69 19.89
C THR A 121 13.24 23.46 21.03
N PRO A 122 13.62 23.65 22.31
CA PRO A 122 12.70 23.48 23.44
C PRO A 122 11.41 24.31 23.31
N ALA A 123 11.51 25.54 22.80
CA ALA A 123 10.36 26.40 22.55
C ALA A 123 9.42 25.82 21.46
N GLN A 124 9.98 25.33 20.35
CA GLN A 124 9.20 24.68 19.29
C GLN A 124 8.52 23.41 19.79
N ARG A 125 9.23 22.57 20.56
CA ARG A 125 8.66 21.34 21.16
C ARG A 125 7.45 21.66 22.02
N ARG A 126 7.55 22.66 22.91
CA ARG A 126 6.42 23.11 23.73
C ARG A 126 5.25 23.55 22.86
N ASN A 127 5.50 24.35 21.81
CA ASN A 127 4.45 24.83 20.93
C ASN A 127 3.77 23.70 20.15
N TYR A 128 4.52 22.70 19.66
CA TYR A 128 3.95 21.53 19.00
C TYR A 128 3.12 20.68 19.96
N THR A 129 3.59 20.45 21.19
CA THR A 129 2.81 19.77 22.22
C THR A 129 1.50 20.51 22.50
N LEU A 130 1.55 21.82 22.72
CA LEU A 130 0.36 22.64 22.98
C LEU A 130 -0.60 22.64 21.79
N ALA A 131 -0.09 22.68 20.56
CA ALA A 131 -0.92 22.62 19.36
C ALA A 131 -1.61 21.25 19.19
N ILE A 132 -0.88 20.15 19.37
CA ILE A 132 -1.46 18.80 19.29
C ILE A 132 -2.51 18.60 20.37
N LEU A 133 -2.20 18.91 21.63
CA LEU A 133 -3.15 18.77 22.73
C LEU A 133 -4.34 19.73 22.59
N GLY A 134 -4.09 20.96 22.14
CA GLY A 134 -5.13 21.97 21.91
C GLY A 134 -6.09 21.62 20.78
N VAL A 135 -5.74 20.69 19.89
CA VAL A 135 -6.65 20.14 18.87
C VAL A 135 -7.28 18.83 19.38
N LEU A 136 -6.47 17.89 19.87
CA LEU A 136 -6.95 16.57 20.24
C LEU A 136 -7.91 16.60 21.42
N ILE A 137 -7.66 17.41 22.45
CA ILE A 137 -8.55 17.47 23.62
C ILE A 137 -9.95 17.99 23.23
N PRO A 138 -10.10 19.15 22.56
CA PRO A 138 -11.43 19.60 22.16
C PRO A 138 -12.14 18.66 21.19
N VAL A 139 -11.43 18.10 20.20
CA VAL A 139 -12.04 17.16 19.25
C VAL A 139 -12.48 15.87 19.94
N SER A 140 -11.67 15.35 20.87
CA SER A 140 -12.03 14.17 21.66
C SER A 140 -13.23 14.45 22.56
N THR A 141 -13.26 15.59 23.25
CA THR A 141 -14.40 16.00 24.07
C THR A 141 -15.66 16.17 23.22
N TYR A 142 -15.53 16.79 22.04
CA TYR A 142 -16.65 16.92 21.11
C TYR A 142 -17.16 15.55 20.66
N HIS A 143 -16.28 14.65 20.25
CA HIS A 143 -16.64 13.29 19.84
C HIS A 143 -17.41 12.54 20.94
N VAL A 144 -16.95 12.62 22.19
CA VAL A 144 -17.60 11.97 23.34
C VAL A 144 -18.91 12.66 23.76
N VAL A 145 -19.06 13.96 23.59
CA VAL A 145 -20.26 14.68 24.05
C VAL A 145 -21.33 14.77 22.97
N ALA A 146 -20.93 15.00 21.73
CA ALA A 146 -21.81 15.14 20.57
C ALA A 146 -22.15 13.78 19.94
N ASP A 147 -21.43 12.73 20.31
CA ASP A 147 -21.66 11.36 19.85
C ASP A 147 -21.60 11.25 18.31
N GLU A 148 -20.59 11.89 17.73
CA GLU A 148 -20.45 12.19 16.30
C GLU A 148 -19.02 11.83 15.85
N ILE A 149 -18.86 11.04 14.78
CA ILE A 149 -17.56 10.50 14.32
C ILE A 149 -16.88 11.29 13.17
N TYR A 150 -17.58 12.06 12.36
CA TYR A 150 -17.02 12.75 11.20
C TYR A 150 -15.88 13.70 11.57
N VAL A 151 -16.01 14.49 12.65
CA VAL A 151 -14.91 15.38 13.08
C VAL A 151 -13.69 14.58 13.52
N HIS A 152 -13.91 13.43 14.18
CA HIS A 152 -12.85 12.51 14.55
C HIS A 152 -12.08 12.02 13.31
N GLU A 153 -12.79 11.46 12.32
CA GLU A 153 -12.20 10.92 11.10
C GLU A 153 -11.43 11.97 10.30
N ILE A 154 -11.99 13.17 10.13
CA ILE A 154 -11.35 14.25 9.38
C ILE A 154 -10.03 14.66 10.03
N VAL A 155 -10.03 14.85 11.35
CA VAL A 155 -8.82 15.24 12.09
C VAL A 155 -7.80 14.10 12.05
N PHE A 156 -8.23 12.87 12.23
CA PHE A 156 -7.37 11.69 12.13
C PHE A 156 -6.70 11.60 10.75
N ALA A 157 -7.46 11.74 9.67
CA ALA A 157 -6.96 11.73 8.29
C ALA A 157 -5.95 12.86 8.04
N ILE A 158 -6.21 14.07 8.51
CA ILE A 158 -5.26 15.20 8.41
C ILE A 158 -3.95 14.87 9.11
N MET A 159 -3.99 14.33 10.33
CA MET A 159 -2.80 13.96 11.08
C MET A 159 -2.00 12.86 10.39
N VAL A 160 -2.66 11.83 9.85
CA VAL A 160 -2.01 10.77 9.07
C VAL A 160 -1.32 11.36 7.83
N ILE A 161 -1.98 12.27 7.10
CA ILE A 161 -1.37 12.97 5.95
C ILE A 161 -0.14 13.77 6.38
N MET A 162 -0.19 14.46 7.52
CA MET A 162 0.97 15.20 8.07
C MET A 162 2.14 14.26 8.40
N VAL A 163 1.87 13.13 9.06
CA VAL A 163 2.86 12.08 9.35
C VAL A 163 3.51 11.58 8.06
N VAL A 164 2.71 11.22 7.04
CA VAL A 164 3.20 10.73 5.75
C VAL A 164 4.08 11.79 5.06
N ARG A 165 3.63 13.05 5.01
CA ARG A 165 4.39 14.15 4.37
C ARG A 165 5.72 14.40 5.06
N LYS A 166 5.72 14.44 6.40
CA LYS A 166 6.92 14.70 7.20
C LYS A 166 7.89 13.53 7.13
N THR A 167 7.40 12.28 7.19
CA THR A 167 8.20 11.07 7.00
C THR A 167 8.87 11.05 5.62
N ARG A 168 8.11 11.29 4.54
CA ARG A 168 8.67 11.37 3.17
C ARG A 168 9.68 12.51 3.02
N LYS A 169 9.49 13.63 3.73
CA LYS A 169 10.46 14.73 3.76
C LYS A 169 11.77 14.28 4.41
N LEU A 170 11.70 13.65 5.59
CA LEU A 170 12.89 13.14 6.30
C LEU A 170 13.63 12.05 5.51
N ILE A 171 12.92 11.17 4.80
CA ILE A 171 13.55 10.19 3.90
C ILE A 171 14.41 10.90 2.85
N ARG A 172 13.91 11.99 2.23
CA ARG A 172 14.67 12.74 1.22
C ARG A 172 15.87 13.48 1.81
N GLU A 173 15.74 14.00 3.01
CA GLU A 173 16.76 14.86 3.65
C GLU A 173 17.89 14.04 4.31
N ARG A 174 17.57 12.95 5.01
CA ARG A 174 18.55 12.19 5.81
C ARG A 174 19.17 11.00 5.08
N VAL A 175 18.46 10.39 4.12
CA VAL A 175 18.95 9.19 3.43
C VAL A 175 19.75 9.59 2.19
N LYS A 176 21.09 9.58 2.31
CA LYS A 176 21.99 9.98 1.21
C LYS A 176 22.14 8.94 0.10
N ASN A 177 22.00 7.65 0.44
CA ASN A 177 22.09 6.57 -0.55
C ASN A 177 20.76 6.49 -1.33
N GLU A 178 20.81 6.73 -2.64
CA GLU A 178 19.62 6.73 -3.51
C GLU A 178 18.89 5.38 -3.55
N GLU A 179 19.62 4.26 -3.48
CA GLU A 179 19.01 2.92 -3.44
C GLU A 179 18.23 2.72 -2.13
N HIS A 180 18.82 3.13 -1.01
CA HIS A 180 18.18 3.07 0.30
C HIS A 180 16.95 4.00 0.33
N LYS A 181 17.10 5.24 -0.16
CA LYS A 181 16.00 6.22 -0.26
C LYS A 181 14.82 5.68 -1.07
N LYS A 182 15.08 5.07 -2.24
CA LYS A 182 14.04 4.44 -3.08
C LYS A 182 13.29 3.36 -2.31
N ARG A 183 14.01 2.45 -1.64
CA ARG A 183 13.41 1.34 -0.88
C ARG A 183 12.60 1.82 0.32
N MET A 184 13.09 2.80 1.07
CA MET A 184 12.29 3.42 2.15
C MET A 184 11.05 4.12 1.62
N GLY A 185 11.16 4.77 0.46
CA GLY A 185 10.02 5.37 -0.24
C GLY A 185 8.98 4.34 -0.69
N GLN A 186 9.42 3.19 -1.21
CA GLN A 186 8.55 2.06 -1.58
C GLN A 186 7.86 1.48 -0.35
N LEU A 187 8.59 1.29 0.76
CA LEU A 187 8.02 0.81 2.02
C LEU A 187 6.98 1.79 2.57
N ALA A 188 7.23 3.11 2.51
CA ALA A 188 6.25 4.12 2.87
C ALA A 188 4.99 4.06 1.99
N SER A 189 5.16 3.88 0.67
CA SER A 189 4.03 3.70 -0.25
C SER A 189 3.27 2.39 -0.01
N PHE A 190 3.96 1.32 0.37
CA PHE A 190 3.33 0.06 0.77
C PHE A 190 2.47 0.26 2.03
N GLY A 191 2.96 0.96 3.05
CA GLY A 191 2.17 1.30 4.24
C GLY A 191 0.90 2.10 3.91
N ILE A 192 0.99 3.09 3.01
CA ILE A 192 -0.17 3.86 2.54
C ILE A 192 -1.16 2.95 1.79
N ALA A 193 -0.67 2.07 0.92
CA ALA A 193 -1.52 1.14 0.17
C ALA A 193 -2.28 0.19 1.11
N ASN A 194 -1.64 -0.29 2.18
CA ASN A 194 -2.30 -1.10 3.20
C ASN A 194 -3.41 -0.30 3.92
N PHE A 195 -3.14 0.93 4.34
CA PHE A 195 -4.17 1.80 4.95
C PHE A 195 -5.37 2.03 4.03
N LEU A 196 -5.13 2.36 2.75
CA LEU A 196 -6.20 2.60 1.79
C LEU A 196 -7.00 1.33 1.48
N PHE A 197 -6.32 0.19 1.37
CA PHE A 197 -6.99 -1.09 1.13
C PHE A 197 -7.82 -1.51 2.34
N GLY A 198 -7.29 -1.35 3.56
CA GLY A 198 -8.07 -1.53 4.77
C GLY A 198 -9.31 -0.63 4.75
N TYR A 199 -9.16 0.67 4.48
CA TYR A 199 -10.28 1.62 4.49
C TYR A 199 -11.37 1.25 3.49
N PHE A 200 -10.95 0.75 2.32
CA PHE A 200 -11.87 0.20 1.33
C PHE A 200 -12.68 -1.00 1.88
N LEU A 201 -12.04 -1.93 2.57
CA LEU A 201 -12.73 -3.08 3.20
C LEU A 201 -13.67 -2.63 4.33
N TRP A 202 -13.21 -1.72 5.19
CA TRP A 202 -14.02 -1.09 6.24
C TRP A 202 -15.26 -0.41 5.64
N SER A 203 -15.10 0.29 4.52
CA SER A 203 -16.21 0.98 3.85
C SER A 203 -17.25 0.01 3.29
N ILE A 204 -16.83 -1.14 2.75
CA ILE A 204 -17.75 -2.19 2.32
C ILE A 204 -18.51 -2.77 3.53
N ASP A 205 -17.79 -3.09 4.61
CA ASP A 205 -18.39 -3.60 5.83
C ASP A 205 -19.47 -2.63 6.33
N PHE A 206 -19.12 -1.36 6.49
CA PHE A 206 -20.03 -0.34 7.01
C PHE A 206 -21.28 -0.10 6.14
N HIS A 207 -21.14 -0.03 4.81
CA HIS A 207 -22.24 0.38 3.93
C HIS A 207 -23.02 -0.78 3.30
N LEU A 208 -22.41 -1.97 3.15
CA LEU A 208 -22.98 -3.10 2.41
C LEU A 208 -23.20 -4.32 3.31
N CYS A 209 -23.43 -4.05 4.60
CA CYS A 209 -23.44 -5.07 5.63
C CYS A 209 -24.41 -6.22 5.41
N SER A 210 -25.64 -5.90 4.99
CA SER A 210 -26.67 -6.91 4.70
C SER A 210 -26.24 -7.89 3.60
N TYR A 211 -25.46 -7.44 2.62
CA TYR A 211 -24.93 -8.27 1.54
C TYR A 211 -23.76 -9.13 2.04
N VAL A 212 -22.83 -8.53 2.80
CA VAL A 212 -21.69 -9.25 3.39
C VAL A 212 -22.18 -10.37 4.30
N THR A 213 -23.15 -10.10 5.16
CA THR A 213 -23.74 -11.10 6.06
C THR A 213 -24.44 -12.22 5.31
N GLN A 214 -25.19 -11.93 4.25
CA GLN A 214 -25.78 -12.97 3.39
C GLN A 214 -24.71 -13.88 2.77
N VAL A 215 -23.59 -13.31 2.30
CA VAL A 215 -22.47 -14.08 1.77
C VAL A 215 -21.86 -14.97 2.86
N LYS A 216 -21.67 -14.46 4.08
CA LYS A 216 -21.14 -15.25 5.22
C LYS A 216 -22.02 -16.47 5.53
N HIS A 217 -23.33 -16.27 5.62
CA HIS A 217 -24.29 -17.36 5.82
C HIS A 217 -24.30 -18.35 4.64
N TYR A 218 -24.21 -17.85 3.41
CA TYR A 218 -24.15 -18.66 2.19
C TYR A 218 -22.83 -19.43 2.05
N VAL A 219 -21.72 -18.97 2.60
CA VAL A 219 -20.43 -19.65 2.53
C VAL A 219 -20.22 -20.58 3.72
N GLY A 220 -20.73 -20.20 4.91
CA GLY A 220 -20.60 -20.95 6.15
C GLY A 220 -19.17 -20.99 6.72
N LEU A 221 -19.04 -21.48 7.95
CA LEU A 221 -17.76 -21.58 8.65
C LEU A 221 -16.93 -22.76 8.15
N PRO A 222 -15.58 -22.67 8.19
CA PRO A 222 -14.79 -21.52 8.67
C PRO A 222 -14.61 -20.41 7.61
N TRP A 223 -15.03 -20.64 6.37
CA TRP A 223 -14.75 -19.76 5.23
C TRP A 223 -15.42 -18.38 5.31
N GLY A 224 -16.56 -18.28 6.00
CA GLY A 224 -17.21 -16.99 6.23
C GLY A 224 -16.37 -16.03 7.08
N PHE A 225 -15.42 -16.52 7.90
CA PHE A 225 -14.47 -15.65 8.60
C PHE A 225 -13.61 -14.81 7.64
N LEU A 226 -13.41 -15.26 6.39
CA LEU A 226 -12.70 -14.47 5.38
C LEU A 226 -13.48 -13.23 4.94
N PHE A 227 -14.80 -13.19 5.19
CA PHE A 227 -15.69 -12.09 4.84
C PHE A 227 -16.02 -11.19 6.05
N GLU A 228 -15.36 -11.38 7.20
CA GLU A 228 -15.37 -10.39 8.28
C GLU A 228 -14.42 -9.26 7.88
N LEU A 229 -14.91 -8.36 7.02
CA LEU A 229 -14.08 -7.37 6.32
C LEU A 229 -13.50 -6.32 7.26
N HIS A 230 -14.21 -5.98 8.34
CA HIS A 230 -13.69 -5.15 9.41
C HIS A 230 -12.48 -5.79 10.13
N GLY A 231 -12.44 -7.12 10.26
CA GLY A 231 -11.27 -7.82 10.79
C GLY A 231 -10.03 -7.66 9.89
N TRP A 232 -10.20 -7.62 8.57
CA TRP A 232 -9.13 -7.31 7.64
C TRP A 232 -8.67 -5.86 7.72
N TRP A 233 -9.59 -4.92 7.98
CA TRP A 233 -9.23 -3.53 8.28
C TRP A 233 -8.17 -3.47 9.36
N HIS A 234 -8.38 -4.10 10.52
CA HIS A 234 -7.41 -4.16 11.62
C HIS A 234 -6.03 -4.69 11.19
N ILE A 235 -6.01 -5.75 10.39
CA ILE A 235 -4.76 -6.34 9.90
C ILE A 235 -4.00 -5.34 9.02
N PHE A 236 -4.67 -4.75 8.03
CA PHE A 236 -4.03 -3.86 7.06
C PHE A 236 -3.60 -2.53 7.68
N THR A 237 -4.44 -1.91 8.51
CA THR A 237 -4.07 -0.69 9.23
C THR A 237 -3.00 -0.95 10.28
N GLY A 238 -2.99 -2.11 10.95
CA GLY A 238 -1.93 -2.52 11.87
C GLY A 238 -0.58 -2.64 11.18
N ILE A 239 -0.54 -3.26 9.99
CA ILE A 239 0.67 -3.30 9.15
C ILE A 239 1.10 -1.89 8.73
N GLY A 240 0.15 -1.07 8.25
CA GLY A 240 0.43 0.30 7.82
C GLY A 240 0.96 1.19 8.95
N ALA A 241 0.36 1.11 10.13
CA ALA A 241 0.75 1.87 11.32
C ALA A 241 2.15 1.45 11.79
N TYR A 242 2.43 0.14 11.85
CA TYR A 242 3.75 -0.37 12.19
C TYR A 242 4.82 0.13 11.22
N ILE A 243 4.56 0.10 9.91
CA ILE A 243 5.49 0.65 8.91
C ILE A 243 5.77 2.13 9.18
N GLY A 244 4.73 2.93 9.45
CA GLY A 244 4.88 4.35 9.75
C GLY A 244 5.72 4.63 11.00
N MET A 245 5.48 3.87 12.07
CA MET A 245 6.24 3.96 13.33
C MET A 245 7.71 3.52 13.13
N ALA A 246 7.93 2.38 12.49
CA ALA A 246 9.26 1.85 12.23
C ALA A 246 10.11 2.76 11.32
N LEU A 247 9.51 3.30 10.25
CA LEU A 247 10.18 4.27 9.38
C LEU A 247 10.52 5.54 10.13
N THR A 248 9.59 6.07 10.91
CA THR A 248 9.81 7.27 11.71
C THR A 248 10.94 7.05 12.69
N GLU A 249 10.92 5.94 13.42
CA GLU A 249 11.96 5.62 14.37
C GLU A 249 13.32 5.53 13.71
N TYR A 250 13.45 4.74 12.65
CA TYR A 250 14.69 4.61 11.90
C TYR A 250 15.24 5.97 11.46
N LEU A 251 14.36 6.86 10.97
CA LEU A 251 14.74 8.19 10.50
C LEU A 251 15.16 9.13 11.62
N VAL A 252 14.71 8.93 12.85
CA VAL A 252 15.13 9.76 13.99
C VAL A 252 16.34 9.18 14.73
N THR A 253 16.59 7.87 14.65
CA THR A 253 17.74 7.22 15.30
C THR A 253 18.97 7.11 14.39
N ILE A 254 18.82 7.19 13.06
CA ILE A 254 19.96 7.12 12.13
C ILE A 254 21.00 8.21 12.43
N VAL A 255 22.26 7.78 12.57
CA VAL A 255 23.43 8.65 12.76
C VAL A 255 24.01 9.02 11.40
N GLU A 256 24.29 10.31 11.18
CA GLU A 256 24.89 10.77 9.93
C GLU A 256 26.23 10.07 9.66
N GLY A 257 26.36 9.44 8.48
CA GLY A 257 27.61 8.84 8.03
C GLY A 257 27.88 7.40 8.50
N ARG A 258 27.00 6.81 9.32
CA ARG A 258 26.99 5.35 9.61
C ARG A 258 25.72 4.73 9.06
N THR A 259 25.74 4.36 7.78
CA THR A 259 24.65 3.65 7.10
C THR A 259 24.82 2.13 7.12
N ASP A 260 25.86 1.66 7.81
CA ASP A 260 26.46 0.33 7.70
C ASP A 260 26.05 -0.64 8.82
N ARG A 261 25.16 -0.22 9.72
CA ARG A 261 24.41 -1.11 10.62
C ARG A 261 22.95 -0.74 10.57
N ILE A 262 22.19 -1.46 9.76
CA ILE A 262 20.75 -1.55 9.93
C ILE A 262 20.52 -2.21 11.29
N GLU A 263 19.79 -1.53 12.17
CA GLU A 263 19.44 -2.08 13.48
C GLU A 263 18.69 -3.40 13.32
N GLU A 264 19.26 -4.45 13.89
CA GLU A 264 18.63 -5.75 14.02
C GLU A 264 17.32 -5.61 14.83
N GLY A 265 16.26 -6.31 14.41
CA GLY A 265 15.05 -6.47 15.24
C GLY A 265 13.74 -5.91 14.68
N PHE A 266 13.74 -5.23 13.53
CA PHE A 266 12.47 -4.97 12.83
C PHE A 266 11.80 -6.29 12.43
N VAL A 267 10.47 -6.31 12.36
CA VAL A 267 9.68 -7.46 11.91
C VAL A 267 9.11 -7.19 10.51
N TRP A 268 8.50 -8.21 9.89
CA TRP A 268 7.87 -8.06 8.57
C TRP A 268 6.82 -6.94 8.60
N PRO A 269 6.69 -6.12 7.54
CA PRO A 269 7.42 -6.17 6.26
C PRO A 269 8.75 -5.38 6.27
N VAL A 270 8.99 -4.56 7.29
CA VAL A 270 10.15 -3.66 7.37
C VAL A 270 11.47 -4.45 7.34
N LYS A 271 11.53 -5.57 8.08
CA LYS A 271 12.70 -6.47 8.09
C LYS A 271 13.13 -6.93 6.70
N ALA A 272 12.15 -7.28 5.84
CA ALA A 272 12.44 -7.82 4.52
C ALA A 272 13.13 -6.77 3.64
N VAL A 273 12.59 -5.55 3.61
CA VAL A 273 13.16 -4.43 2.84
C VAL A 273 14.56 -4.08 3.33
N LEU A 274 14.77 -4.07 4.65
CA LEU A 274 16.05 -3.73 5.26
C LEU A 274 17.13 -4.81 5.04
N ARG A 275 16.81 -6.11 5.19
CA ARG A 275 17.75 -7.22 4.94
C ARG A 275 18.33 -7.23 3.52
N ASP A 276 17.49 -6.86 2.55
CA ASP A 276 17.90 -6.82 1.16
C ASP A 276 18.84 -5.64 0.86
N ILE A 277 18.84 -4.59 1.69
CA ILE A 277 19.79 -3.47 1.59
C ILE A 277 21.16 -3.91 2.09
N ASP A 278 21.22 -4.62 3.23
CA ASP A 278 22.46 -5.17 3.76
C ASP A 278 23.13 -6.10 2.75
N SER A 279 22.35 -7.00 2.16
CA SER A 279 22.83 -7.95 1.15
C SER A 279 23.40 -7.23 -0.08
N ALA A 280 22.72 -6.18 -0.58
CA ALA A 280 23.19 -5.38 -1.71
C ALA A 280 24.46 -4.56 -1.38
N SER A 281 24.57 -4.05 -0.16
CA SER A 281 25.73 -3.27 0.29
C SER A 281 26.99 -4.13 0.48
N GLN A 282 26.84 -5.34 1.04
CA GLN A 282 27.94 -6.29 1.21
C GLN A 282 28.46 -6.79 -0.13
N HIS A 283 27.57 -7.07 -1.09
CA HIS A 283 27.95 -7.51 -2.43
C HIS A 283 28.80 -6.48 -3.19
N LYS A 284 28.57 -5.17 -2.97
CA LYS A 284 29.40 -4.08 -3.50
C LYS A 284 30.77 -4.00 -2.82
N LYS A 285 30.86 -4.24 -1.51
CA LYS A 285 32.16 -4.27 -0.78
C LYS A 285 33.04 -5.45 -1.22
N THR A 286 32.46 -6.65 -1.44
CA THR A 286 33.22 -7.83 -1.89
C THR A 286 33.73 -7.74 -3.34
N ARG A 287 33.19 -6.85 -4.18
CA ARG A 287 33.71 -6.62 -5.54
C ARG A 287 34.92 -5.69 -5.60
N HIS A 288 35.27 -5.00 -4.51
CA HIS A 288 36.50 -4.21 -4.41
C HIS A 288 37.57 -4.92 -3.58
N ILE A 289 38.23 -5.90 -4.24
CA ILE A 289 39.64 -6.33 -4.09
C ILE A 289 40.06 -7.00 -2.75
N PRO A 290 40.84 -8.10 -2.85
CA PRO A 290 42.09 -8.17 -2.11
C PRO A 290 43.28 -8.33 -3.07
N TYR A 291 44.14 -7.31 -3.09
CA TYR A 291 45.49 -7.35 -3.61
C TYR A 291 46.27 -8.20 -2.60
N PHE A 292 46.66 -9.41 -2.98
CA PHE A 292 47.51 -10.26 -2.16
C PHE A 292 48.97 -10.09 -2.58
N LYS A 293 49.79 -9.74 -1.59
CA LYS A 293 51.26 -9.67 -1.60
C LYS A 293 51.88 -11.05 -1.83
N ALA A 294 52.90 -11.12 -2.70
CA ALA A 294 54.10 -11.99 -2.66
C ALA A 294 54.97 -11.57 -3.88
N LEU A 295 56.30 -11.58 -3.98
CA LEU A 295 57.45 -12.08 -3.20
C LEU A 295 58.71 -11.36 -3.75
N THR A 296 59.80 -11.42 -3.00
CA THR A 296 61.14 -10.79 -3.12
C THR A 296 62.04 -11.27 -4.28
N ALA A 297 62.85 -10.38 -4.90
CA ALA A 297 64.28 -10.54 -5.31
C ALA A 297 64.82 -9.34 -6.16
N PRO A 298 66.15 -9.08 -6.27
CA PRO A 298 66.72 -7.73 -6.54
C PRO A 298 67.45 -7.50 -7.90
N LEU A 299 67.52 -6.19 -8.29
CA LEU A 299 68.44 -5.45 -9.20
C LEU A 299 68.58 -5.84 -10.70
N PRO A 300 69.10 -4.96 -11.62
CA PRO A 300 69.75 -3.65 -11.44
C PRO A 300 69.26 -2.48 -12.36
N LEU A 301 69.83 -1.30 -12.07
CA LEU A 301 69.77 -0.01 -12.77
C LEU A 301 69.68 -0.05 -14.31
N HIS A 302 68.85 0.83 -14.89
CA HIS A 302 69.29 1.72 -15.97
C HIS A 302 68.46 3.01 -16.01
N LEU A 303 69.20 4.11 -16.23
CA LEU A 303 68.76 5.48 -16.49
C LEU A 303 67.63 5.57 -17.52
N PHE A 304 66.66 6.48 -17.33
CA PHE A 304 66.34 7.52 -18.31
C PHE A 304 65.45 8.60 -17.68
N ASN A 305 65.90 9.83 -17.89
CA ASN A 305 65.28 11.11 -17.54
C ASN A 305 64.19 11.43 -18.58
N CYS A 306 63.02 11.94 -18.19
CA CYS A 306 62.29 12.95 -18.97
C CYS A 306 61.00 13.47 -18.31
N ALA A 307 60.97 14.80 -18.18
CA ALA A 307 59.86 15.72 -18.45
C ALA A 307 58.63 15.77 -17.52
N ALA A 308 58.23 17.02 -17.29
CA ALA A 308 57.19 17.47 -16.39
C ALA A 308 55.91 17.91 -17.13
N TYR A 309 54.78 17.84 -16.38
CA TYR A 309 53.46 18.49 -16.56
C TYR A 309 52.51 17.98 -17.66
N PRO A 310 51.16 18.19 -17.54
CA PRO A 310 50.36 18.71 -16.42
C PRO A 310 49.15 17.83 -16.02
N THR A 311 48.52 18.23 -14.91
CA THR A 311 47.26 17.75 -14.32
C THR A 311 46.09 17.64 -15.31
N GLU A 312 45.55 16.43 -15.50
CA GLU A 312 44.26 16.23 -16.15
C GLU A 312 43.10 16.50 -15.18
N HIS A 313 42.20 17.38 -15.63
CA HIS A 313 40.87 17.57 -15.07
C HIS A 313 40.12 16.22 -15.03
N SER A 314 39.79 15.78 -13.82
CA SER A 314 38.84 14.69 -13.58
C SER A 314 37.47 15.06 -14.17
N TYR A 315 37.17 14.56 -15.36
CA TYR A 315 35.81 14.48 -15.88
C TYR A 315 34.97 13.61 -14.94
N LYS A 316 34.14 14.26 -14.11
CA LYS A 316 33.07 13.58 -13.37
C LYS A 316 32.01 13.16 -14.39
N PRO A 317 31.74 11.85 -14.60
CA PRO A 317 30.58 11.47 -15.38
C PRO A 317 29.33 12.00 -14.68
N PRO A 318 28.33 12.53 -15.41
CA PRO A 318 27.08 12.98 -14.81
C PRO A 318 26.43 11.81 -14.06
N GLU A 319 25.95 12.07 -12.84
CA GLU A 319 25.15 11.13 -12.07
C GLU A 319 23.99 10.59 -12.91
N PRO A 320 23.64 9.31 -12.81
CA PRO A 320 22.52 8.76 -13.57
C PRO A 320 21.23 9.39 -13.03
N PHE A 321 20.74 10.39 -13.77
CA PHE A 321 19.34 10.78 -13.75
C PHE A 321 18.52 9.49 -13.83
N LEU A 322 17.63 9.24 -12.87
CA LEU A 322 16.59 8.22 -13.00
C LEU A 322 15.82 8.54 -14.29
N SER A 323 16.20 7.86 -15.36
CA SER A 323 15.63 8.10 -16.69
C SER A 323 14.13 7.86 -16.59
N SER A 324 13.28 8.67 -17.24
CA SER A 324 11.82 8.46 -17.22
C SER A 324 11.43 7.02 -17.57
N ASN A 325 12.29 6.32 -18.32
CA ASN A 325 12.14 4.91 -18.68
C ASN A 325 11.91 3.98 -17.47
N THR A 326 12.43 4.28 -16.27
CA THR A 326 12.18 3.42 -15.11
C THR A 326 10.80 3.61 -14.49
N ILE A 327 10.25 4.84 -14.50
CA ILE A 327 8.90 5.13 -13.98
C ILE A 327 7.86 4.60 -14.96
N ASP A 328 8.08 4.81 -16.26
CA ASP A 328 7.19 4.32 -17.32
C ASP A 328 7.09 2.78 -17.29
N MET A 329 8.20 2.10 -16.97
CA MET A 329 8.27 0.64 -16.86
C MET A 329 7.56 0.10 -15.60
N ASP A 330 7.62 0.80 -14.46
CA ASP A 330 6.91 0.39 -13.24
C ASP A 330 5.37 0.49 -13.41
N VAL A 331 4.88 1.53 -14.09
CA VAL A 331 3.43 1.71 -14.37
C VAL A 331 2.92 0.66 -15.37
N TYR A 332 3.75 0.28 -16.34
CA TYR A 332 3.43 -0.77 -17.30
C TYR A 332 3.21 -2.14 -16.62
N TYR A 333 4.11 -2.55 -15.71
CA TYR A 333 3.92 -3.80 -14.96
C TYR A 333 2.71 -3.72 -14.02
N PHE A 334 2.48 -2.57 -13.37
CA PHE A 334 1.29 -2.35 -12.56
C PHE A 334 0.01 -2.55 -13.38
N TYR A 335 -0.05 -2.01 -14.61
CA TYR A 335 -1.18 -2.23 -15.50
C TYR A 335 -1.35 -3.71 -15.87
N SER A 336 -0.27 -4.38 -16.28
CA SER A 336 -0.35 -5.77 -16.73
C SER A 336 -0.81 -6.71 -15.63
N TYR A 337 -0.22 -6.61 -14.42
CA TYR A 337 -0.61 -7.44 -13.29
C TYR A 337 -1.96 -7.01 -12.70
N GLY A 338 -2.25 -5.71 -12.68
CA GLY A 338 -3.52 -5.17 -12.23
C GLY A 338 -4.69 -5.61 -13.11
N THR A 339 -4.52 -5.61 -14.43
CA THR A 339 -5.51 -6.13 -15.39
C THR A 339 -5.76 -7.62 -15.15
N ALA A 340 -4.70 -8.42 -15.05
CA ALA A 340 -4.86 -9.86 -14.82
C ALA A 340 -5.53 -10.17 -13.47
N ALA A 341 -5.15 -9.45 -12.41
CA ALA A 341 -5.78 -9.58 -11.09
C ALA A 341 -7.26 -9.20 -11.14
N TRP A 342 -7.61 -8.09 -11.79
CA TRP A 342 -8.99 -7.62 -11.92
C TRP A 342 -9.87 -8.60 -12.70
N LEU A 343 -9.37 -9.17 -13.81
CA LEU A 343 -10.08 -10.19 -14.57
C LEU A 343 -10.22 -11.48 -13.77
N ALA A 344 -9.21 -11.88 -13.01
CA ALA A 344 -9.27 -13.06 -12.14
C ALA A 344 -10.29 -12.89 -11.00
N THR A 345 -10.37 -11.71 -10.40
CA THR A 345 -11.37 -11.39 -9.36
C THR A 345 -12.80 -11.52 -9.87
N GLN A 346 -13.07 -11.17 -11.13
CA GLN A 346 -14.38 -11.37 -11.75
C GLN A 346 -14.60 -12.82 -12.20
N ALA A 347 -13.56 -13.48 -12.70
CA ALA A 347 -13.61 -14.87 -13.16
C ALA A 347 -13.91 -15.85 -12.01
N ALA A 348 -13.31 -15.66 -10.84
CA ALA A 348 -13.45 -16.55 -9.70
C ALA A 348 -14.92 -16.80 -9.29
N PRO A 349 -15.75 -15.77 -9.03
CA PRO A 349 -17.15 -15.97 -8.69
C PRO A 349 -17.98 -16.47 -9.88
N LEU A 350 -17.68 -16.07 -11.12
CA LEU A 350 -18.33 -16.57 -12.33
C LEU A 350 -18.15 -18.09 -12.53
N ILE A 351 -17.01 -18.63 -12.11
CA ILE A 351 -16.71 -20.07 -12.19
C ILE A 351 -17.27 -20.81 -10.96
N ALA A 352 -16.95 -20.30 -9.76
CA ALA A 352 -17.23 -20.98 -8.51
C ALA A 352 -18.71 -20.93 -8.12
N SER A 353 -19.38 -19.80 -8.34
CA SER A 353 -20.80 -19.61 -8.01
C SER A 353 -21.51 -18.71 -9.02
N PRO A 354 -21.90 -19.26 -10.20
CA PRO A 354 -22.67 -18.53 -11.21
C PRO A 354 -23.96 -17.89 -10.66
N THR A 355 -24.66 -18.62 -9.79
CA THR A 355 -25.88 -18.13 -9.13
C THR A 355 -25.62 -16.86 -8.35
N MET A 356 -24.50 -16.77 -7.64
CA MET A 356 -24.14 -15.57 -6.88
C MET A 356 -23.95 -14.34 -7.78
N ILE A 357 -23.30 -14.50 -8.94
CA ILE A 357 -23.12 -13.38 -9.88
C ILE A 357 -24.44 -13.00 -10.55
N VAL A 358 -25.27 -13.97 -10.92
CA VAL A 358 -26.59 -13.69 -11.49
C VAL A 358 -27.45 -12.93 -10.48
N THR A 359 -27.46 -13.32 -9.20
CA THR A 359 -28.19 -12.59 -8.16
C THR A 359 -27.61 -11.20 -7.88
N LEU A 360 -26.28 -11.04 -7.98
CA LEU A 360 -25.60 -9.77 -7.72
C LEU A 360 -25.85 -8.73 -8.84
N LEU A 361 -26.07 -9.22 -10.08
CA LEU A 361 -26.27 -8.39 -11.28
C LEU A 361 -27.74 -8.27 -11.69
N SER A 362 -28.63 -9.06 -11.09
CA SER A 362 -30.07 -8.99 -11.35
C SER A 362 -30.75 -8.04 -10.36
N PRO A 363 -31.68 -7.19 -10.80
CA PRO A 363 -32.51 -6.39 -9.89
C PRO A 363 -33.48 -7.27 -9.08
N GLU A 364 -33.72 -8.52 -9.48
CA GLU A 364 -34.59 -9.46 -8.78
C GLU A 364 -33.81 -10.72 -8.37
N VAL A 365 -33.92 -11.12 -7.10
CA VAL A 365 -33.21 -12.29 -6.59
C VAL A 365 -33.88 -13.57 -7.11
N ARG A 366 -33.15 -14.34 -7.92
CA ARG A 366 -33.61 -15.63 -8.45
C ARG A 366 -32.47 -16.60 -8.68
N GLU A 367 -32.80 -17.88 -8.80
CA GLU A 367 -31.83 -18.89 -9.22
C GLU A 367 -31.40 -18.68 -10.67
N ALA A 368 -30.13 -18.99 -10.93
CA ALA A 368 -29.58 -18.97 -12.27
C ALA A 368 -30.10 -20.16 -13.07
N THR A 369 -30.64 -19.88 -14.24
CA THR A 369 -31.01 -20.91 -15.21
C THR A 369 -29.77 -21.67 -15.70
N THR A 370 -29.95 -22.88 -16.23
CA THR A 370 -28.85 -23.68 -16.80
C THR A 370 -28.06 -22.89 -17.87
N LEU A 371 -28.75 -22.04 -18.62
CA LEU A 371 -28.13 -21.20 -19.64
C LEU A 371 -27.23 -20.12 -19.04
N GLU A 372 -27.67 -19.46 -17.97
CA GLU A 372 -26.87 -18.45 -17.27
C GLU A 372 -25.68 -19.08 -16.57
N VAL A 373 -25.85 -20.25 -15.94
CA VAL A 373 -24.75 -21.02 -15.36
C VAL A 373 -23.70 -21.36 -16.42
N TYR A 374 -24.14 -21.80 -17.60
CA TYR A 374 -23.26 -22.09 -18.72
C TYR A 374 -22.49 -20.85 -19.17
N PHE A 375 -23.18 -19.74 -19.44
CA PHE A 375 -22.55 -18.49 -19.89
C PHE A 375 -21.62 -17.89 -18.85
N SER A 376 -22.00 -17.89 -17.57
CA SER A 376 -21.15 -17.39 -16.49
C SER A 376 -19.84 -18.16 -16.41
N ARG A 377 -19.87 -19.49 -16.46
CA ARG A 377 -18.64 -20.31 -16.43
C ARG A 377 -17.78 -20.10 -17.67
N CYS A 378 -18.39 -20.10 -18.86
CA CYS A 378 -17.68 -19.82 -20.11
C CYS A 378 -17.01 -18.44 -20.07
N LEU A 379 -17.71 -17.41 -19.59
CA LEU A 379 -17.16 -16.08 -19.40
C LEU A 379 -16.02 -16.09 -18.38
N GLY A 380 -16.20 -16.73 -17.23
CA GLY A 380 -15.16 -16.82 -16.20
C GLY A 380 -13.87 -17.48 -16.70
N PHE A 381 -13.96 -18.61 -17.42
CA PHE A 381 -12.79 -19.22 -18.04
C PHE A 381 -12.14 -18.33 -19.10
N THR A 382 -12.94 -17.59 -19.86
CA THR A 382 -12.45 -16.63 -20.86
C THR A 382 -11.70 -15.47 -20.20
N LEU A 383 -12.24 -14.90 -19.11
CA LEU A 383 -11.60 -13.80 -18.37
C LEU A 383 -10.28 -14.24 -17.73
N LEU A 384 -10.23 -15.43 -17.14
CA LEU A 384 -9.00 -15.99 -16.58
C LEU A 384 -7.94 -16.19 -17.66
N THR A 385 -8.35 -16.76 -18.80
CA THR A 385 -7.46 -16.95 -19.97
C THR A 385 -6.97 -15.60 -20.51
N LEU A 386 -7.84 -14.61 -20.61
CA LEU A 386 -7.49 -13.26 -21.05
C LEU A 386 -6.50 -12.58 -20.09
N GLY A 387 -6.66 -12.75 -18.78
CA GLY A 387 -5.72 -12.27 -17.78
C GLY A 387 -4.33 -12.90 -17.92
N ILE A 388 -4.27 -14.22 -18.13
CA ILE A 388 -3.02 -14.95 -18.38
C ILE A 388 -2.37 -14.46 -19.68
N LEU A 389 -3.13 -14.40 -20.79
CA LEU A 389 -2.64 -13.91 -22.07
C LEU A 389 -2.13 -12.46 -21.97
N THR A 390 -2.78 -11.62 -21.17
CA THR A 390 -2.31 -10.26 -20.93
C THR A 390 -0.92 -10.26 -20.32
N VAL A 391 -0.67 -11.04 -19.27
CA VAL A 391 0.65 -11.13 -18.60
C VAL A 391 1.73 -11.73 -19.52
N LEU A 392 1.36 -12.73 -20.32
CA LEU A 392 2.29 -13.41 -21.22
C LEU A 392 2.68 -12.53 -22.42
N LEU A 393 1.69 -11.92 -23.07
CA LEU A 393 1.90 -11.13 -24.29
C LEU A 393 2.46 -9.73 -24.03
N THR A 394 2.31 -9.21 -22.80
CA THR A 394 3.02 -8.00 -22.35
C THR A 394 4.50 -8.26 -22.02
N GLY A 395 4.95 -9.52 -22.02
CA GLY A 395 6.32 -9.87 -21.65
C GLY A 395 6.61 -9.69 -20.14
N SER A 396 5.57 -9.64 -19.31
CA SER A 396 5.72 -9.48 -17.85
C SER A 396 6.26 -10.73 -17.16
N VAL A 397 6.10 -11.91 -17.79
CA VAL A 397 6.71 -13.17 -17.38
C VAL A 397 7.63 -13.65 -18.51
N PRO A 398 8.92 -13.93 -18.24
CA PRO A 398 9.86 -14.39 -19.27
C PRO A 398 9.51 -15.82 -19.70
N LEU A 399 9.12 -15.98 -20.96
CA LEU A 399 8.78 -17.28 -21.56
C LEU A 399 10.02 -18.13 -21.93
N SER A 400 11.24 -17.61 -21.73
CA SER A 400 12.50 -18.32 -21.94
C SER A 400 13.53 -17.95 -20.88
N SER A 401 14.34 -18.93 -20.47
CA SER A 401 15.39 -18.82 -19.45
C SER A 401 16.56 -17.89 -19.81
N SER A 402 16.57 -17.34 -21.03
CA SER A 402 17.63 -16.44 -21.53
C SER A 402 17.32 -14.94 -21.45
N LEU A 403 16.16 -14.51 -20.95
CA LEU A 403 15.79 -13.08 -20.89
C LEU A 403 15.85 -12.52 -19.46
N SER A 404 16.96 -11.84 -19.14
CA SER A 404 17.20 -11.18 -17.85
C SER A 404 17.17 -9.63 -17.91
N GLN A 405 16.52 -9.04 -18.91
CA GLN A 405 16.36 -7.58 -19.03
C GLN A 405 14.91 -7.20 -19.29
N GLY A 406 14.47 -6.10 -18.65
CA GLY A 406 13.11 -5.57 -18.73
C GLY A 406 12.65 -5.24 -20.14
N VAL A 407 11.36 -5.48 -20.37
CA VAL A 407 10.64 -5.30 -21.64
C VAL A 407 10.17 -3.85 -21.78
N SER A 408 10.26 -3.29 -22.99
CA SER A 408 9.72 -1.95 -23.32
C SER A 408 8.46 -2.01 -24.19
N THR A 409 7.67 -0.94 -24.20
CA THR A 409 6.46 -0.80 -25.03
C THR A 409 6.75 -0.30 -26.46
N GLU A 410 7.99 -0.44 -26.94
CA GLU A 410 8.37 0.00 -28.28
C GLU A 410 7.96 -1.02 -29.35
N ASN A 411 7.40 -0.55 -30.47
CA ASN A 411 7.10 -1.41 -31.64
C ASN A 411 8.35 -2.06 -32.26
N THR A 412 9.54 -1.61 -31.87
CA THR A 412 10.85 -2.07 -32.34
C THR A 412 11.60 -2.90 -31.29
N ASP A 413 11.02 -3.14 -30.11
CA ASP A 413 11.66 -3.98 -29.08
C ASP A 413 11.51 -5.47 -29.45
N PRO A 414 12.60 -6.17 -29.81
CA PRO A 414 12.53 -7.58 -30.16
C PRO A 414 12.15 -8.49 -28.96
N LYS A 415 12.08 -7.95 -27.74
CA LYS A 415 11.83 -8.71 -26.50
C LYS A 415 10.35 -8.88 -26.14
N ALA A 416 9.42 -8.08 -26.70
CA ALA A 416 7.97 -8.31 -26.58
C ALA A 416 7.18 -7.66 -27.74
N PRO A 417 7.14 -8.29 -28.92
CA PRO A 417 6.48 -7.75 -30.11
C PRO A 417 4.96 -7.53 -29.94
N TYR A 418 4.35 -8.15 -28.92
CA TYR A 418 2.92 -8.08 -28.65
C TYR A 418 2.56 -7.11 -27.52
N ALA A 419 3.53 -6.46 -26.87
CA ALA A 419 3.29 -5.59 -25.71
C ALA A 419 2.30 -4.44 -26.00
N LEU A 420 2.58 -3.63 -27.03
CA LEU A 420 1.72 -2.49 -27.39
C LEU A 420 0.37 -2.94 -27.98
N PRO A 421 0.30 -3.92 -28.89
CA PRO A 421 -0.98 -4.48 -29.35
C PRO A 421 -1.85 -5.01 -28.20
N THR A 422 -1.28 -5.81 -27.29
CA THR A 422 -2.00 -6.34 -26.13
C THR A 422 -2.49 -5.21 -25.24
N LEU A 423 -1.64 -4.25 -24.89
CA LEU A 423 -2.00 -3.07 -24.11
C LEU A 423 -3.16 -2.28 -24.73
N THR A 424 -3.12 -2.11 -26.06
CA THR A 424 -4.17 -1.37 -26.79
C THR A 424 -5.49 -2.12 -26.81
N ILE A 425 -5.44 -3.43 -27.06
CA ILE A 425 -6.64 -4.28 -27.08
C ILE A 425 -7.27 -4.36 -25.69
N THR A 426 -6.48 -4.52 -24.64
CA THR A 426 -6.98 -4.56 -23.27
C THR A 426 -7.49 -3.18 -22.81
N ALA A 427 -6.90 -2.08 -23.28
CA ALA A 427 -7.44 -0.73 -23.06
C ALA A 427 -8.84 -0.56 -23.66
N ILE A 428 -9.02 -0.99 -24.92
CA ILE A 428 -10.32 -0.95 -25.60
C ILE A 428 -11.33 -1.85 -24.86
N TYR A 429 -10.90 -3.03 -24.45
CA TYR A 429 -11.72 -3.94 -23.64
C TYR A 429 -12.19 -3.26 -22.35
N HIS A 430 -11.28 -2.64 -21.58
CA HIS A 430 -11.65 -1.92 -20.36
C HIS A 430 -12.60 -0.76 -20.64
N ALA A 431 -12.38 0.03 -21.69
CA ALA A 431 -13.26 1.13 -22.05
C ALA A 431 -14.67 0.65 -22.46
N ALA A 432 -14.76 -0.43 -23.25
CA ALA A 432 -16.03 -0.99 -23.69
C ALA A 432 -16.84 -1.56 -22.52
N ILE A 433 -16.20 -2.32 -21.63
CA ILE A 433 -16.86 -2.86 -20.43
C ILE A 433 -17.24 -1.75 -19.46
N ALA A 434 -16.38 -0.75 -19.24
CA ALA A 434 -16.71 0.40 -18.41
C ALA A 434 -17.94 1.15 -18.92
N PHE A 435 -18.03 1.41 -20.23
CA PHE A 435 -19.19 2.06 -20.84
C PHE A 435 -20.47 1.24 -20.67
N TYR A 436 -20.38 -0.08 -20.91
CA TYR A 436 -21.51 -0.98 -20.78
C TYR A 436 -22.01 -1.10 -19.33
N CYS A 437 -21.09 -1.30 -18.37
CA CYS A 437 -21.42 -1.32 -16.95
C CYS A 437 -21.98 0.01 -16.48
N TYR A 438 -21.47 1.14 -16.97
CA TYR A 438 -22.01 2.45 -16.62
C TYR A 438 -23.45 2.60 -17.10
N GLY A 439 -23.75 2.21 -18.34
CA GLY A 439 -25.11 2.20 -18.88
C GLY A 439 -26.05 1.35 -18.02
N LEU A 440 -25.65 0.10 -17.74
CA LEU A 440 -26.42 -0.79 -16.88
C LEU A 440 -26.61 -0.24 -15.47
N TRP A 441 -25.60 0.39 -14.88
CA TRP A 441 -25.73 1.01 -13.56
C TRP A 441 -26.75 2.15 -13.58
N THR A 442 -26.69 3.03 -14.59
CA THR A 442 -27.62 4.15 -14.71
C THR A 442 -29.06 3.73 -15.02
N GLU A 443 -29.26 2.60 -15.70
CA GLU A 443 -30.58 2.08 -16.04
C GLU A 443 -31.20 1.23 -14.93
N THR A 444 -30.40 0.37 -14.29
CA THR A 444 -30.91 -0.61 -13.31
C THR A 444 -30.76 -0.17 -11.86
N GLY A 445 -29.89 0.81 -11.58
CA GLY A 445 -29.53 1.21 -10.22
C GLY A 445 -28.70 0.18 -9.44
N VAL A 446 -28.36 -0.97 -10.04
CA VAL A 446 -27.62 -2.04 -9.36
C VAL A 446 -26.16 -1.61 -9.15
N PHE A 447 -25.76 -1.49 -7.87
CA PHE A 447 -24.45 -0.98 -7.46
C PHE A 447 -23.26 -1.78 -8.00
N SER A 448 -23.43 -3.09 -8.20
CA SER A 448 -22.40 -3.99 -8.74
C SER A 448 -21.90 -3.56 -10.12
N PHE A 449 -22.77 -2.99 -10.96
CA PHE A 449 -22.36 -2.39 -12.23
C PHE A 449 -21.55 -1.10 -12.04
N GLY A 450 -21.81 -0.33 -10.98
CA GLY A 450 -20.99 0.82 -10.59
C GLY A 450 -19.57 0.42 -10.18
N LEU A 451 -19.41 -0.66 -9.39
CA LEU A 451 -18.10 -1.22 -9.04
C LEU A 451 -17.33 -1.70 -10.28
N GLY A 452 -18.01 -2.40 -11.18
CA GLY A 452 -17.46 -2.79 -12.48
C GLY A 452 -16.99 -1.59 -13.29
N THR A 453 -17.82 -0.55 -13.38
CA THR A 453 -17.48 0.71 -14.05
C THR A 453 -16.20 1.31 -13.49
N PHE A 454 -16.11 1.50 -12.17
CA PHE A 454 -14.95 2.12 -11.53
C PHE A 454 -13.66 1.36 -11.80
N GLY A 455 -13.65 0.04 -11.60
CA GLY A 455 -12.44 -0.77 -11.81
C GLY A 455 -11.98 -0.78 -13.27
N HIS A 456 -12.91 -0.87 -14.22
CA HIS A 456 -12.58 -0.81 -15.65
C HIS A 456 -12.16 0.60 -16.10
N VAL A 457 -12.76 1.68 -15.58
CA VAL A 457 -12.32 3.07 -15.85
C VAL A 457 -10.91 3.31 -15.32
N PHE A 458 -10.62 2.88 -14.10
CA PHE A 458 -9.31 3.05 -13.47
C PHE A 458 -8.21 2.36 -14.29
N LEU A 459 -8.40 1.08 -14.63
CA LEU A 459 -7.44 0.34 -15.44
C LEU A 459 -7.35 0.88 -16.86
N GLY A 460 -8.47 1.28 -17.48
CA GLY A 460 -8.49 1.93 -18.79
C GLY A 460 -7.69 3.23 -18.83
N ALA A 461 -7.79 4.05 -17.78
CA ALA A 461 -7.02 5.29 -17.66
C ALA A 461 -5.50 5.03 -17.56
N ILE A 462 -5.10 3.99 -16.82
CA ILE A 462 -3.69 3.58 -16.72
C ILE A 462 -3.20 3.00 -18.06
N ALA A 463 -4.03 2.22 -18.76
CA ALA A 463 -3.70 1.69 -20.08
C ALA A 463 -3.44 2.84 -21.07
N LEU A 464 -4.33 3.83 -21.09
CA LEU A 464 -4.20 5.02 -21.91
C LEU A 464 -2.94 5.81 -21.57
N TRP A 465 -2.62 5.94 -20.27
CA TRP A 465 -1.37 6.53 -19.82
C TRP A 465 -0.15 5.79 -20.39
N CYS A 466 -0.14 4.45 -20.30
CA CYS A 466 0.94 3.64 -20.86
C CYS A 466 1.06 3.82 -22.38
N ILE A 467 -0.05 3.82 -23.13
CA ILE A 467 -0.04 4.01 -24.58
C ILE A 467 0.49 5.40 -24.97
N LEU A 468 0.08 6.44 -24.27
CA LEU A 468 0.44 7.83 -24.59
C LEU A 468 1.86 8.21 -24.18
N PHE A 469 2.34 7.68 -23.04
CA PHE A 469 3.55 8.18 -22.39
C PHE A 469 4.69 7.15 -22.31
N ALA A 470 4.41 5.84 -22.39
CA ALA A 470 5.46 4.82 -22.31
C ALA A 470 6.19 4.57 -23.64
N SER A 471 5.62 4.98 -24.80
CA SER A 471 6.27 4.82 -26.12
C SER A 471 7.15 6.01 -26.51
N SER A 472 8.33 5.75 -27.09
CA SER A 472 9.24 6.76 -27.64
C SER A 472 8.62 7.62 -28.76
N ASN A 473 7.66 7.08 -29.51
CA ASN A 473 6.92 7.82 -30.55
C ASN A 473 5.83 8.75 -29.99
N GLY A 474 5.33 8.49 -28.77
CA GLY A 474 4.42 9.39 -28.05
C GLY A 474 5.13 10.67 -27.59
N ARG A 475 6.45 10.59 -27.42
CA ARG A 475 7.33 11.66 -26.91
C ARG A 475 7.65 12.72 -27.95
N ILE A 476 7.38 12.54 -29.24
CA ILE A 476 7.68 13.56 -30.27
C ILE A 476 6.38 14.02 -30.93
N SER A 477 6.14 15.33 -30.96
CA SER A 477 5.00 15.94 -31.65
C SER A 477 5.13 15.71 -33.16
N ARG A 478 4.18 15.00 -33.78
CA ARG A 478 4.16 14.79 -35.23
C ARG A 478 4.01 16.09 -36.04
N LYS A 479 3.44 17.15 -35.43
CA LYS A 479 3.22 18.44 -36.09
C LYS A 479 4.42 19.39 -35.99
N THR A 480 5.24 19.25 -34.93
CA THR A 480 6.30 20.22 -34.62
C THR A 480 7.68 19.59 -34.40
N GLY A 481 7.80 18.25 -34.44
CA GLY A 481 9.05 17.52 -34.18
C GLY A 481 9.58 17.66 -32.74
N ALA A 482 8.83 18.32 -31.85
CA ALA A 482 9.28 18.67 -30.50
C ALA A 482 9.03 17.55 -29.49
N ASP A 483 9.98 17.36 -28.57
CA ASP A 483 9.82 16.47 -27.40
C ASP A 483 8.69 16.96 -26.48
N LYS A 484 7.67 16.12 -26.26
CA LYS A 484 6.48 16.40 -25.45
C LYS A 484 6.74 16.30 -23.94
N ARG A 485 7.90 15.80 -23.51
CA ARG A 485 8.33 15.82 -22.09
C ARG A 485 8.52 17.25 -21.57
N THR A 486 8.66 18.23 -22.46
CA THR A 486 8.71 19.66 -22.13
C THR A 486 7.39 20.37 -22.44
N SER A 487 6.28 19.64 -22.62
CA SER A 487 4.97 20.29 -22.81
C SER A 487 4.35 20.66 -21.46
N GLY A 488 3.77 21.86 -21.38
CA GLY A 488 3.12 22.39 -20.17
C GLY A 488 1.66 21.95 -20.00
N PHE A 489 1.29 20.80 -20.58
CA PHE A 489 -0.06 20.28 -20.54
C PHE A 489 -0.06 18.84 -20.00
N PRO A 490 -0.97 18.46 -19.08
CA PRO A 490 -2.03 19.28 -18.48
C PRO A 490 -1.56 20.18 -17.33
N PHE A 491 -0.27 20.10 -16.93
CA PHE A 491 0.30 20.89 -15.83
C PHE A 491 1.45 21.77 -16.31
N LYS A 492 1.54 22.97 -15.72
CA LYS A 492 2.55 23.99 -16.06
C LYS A 492 3.96 23.44 -15.88
N ASN A 493 4.78 23.52 -16.93
CA ASN A 493 6.17 23.04 -16.94
C ASN A 493 7.12 24.21 -17.21
N SER A 494 7.99 24.54 -16.25
CA SER A 494 8.93 25.65 -16.34
C SER A 494 10.02 25.47 -17.41
N GLU A 495 10.31 24.24 -17.83
CA GLU A 495 11.24 23.97 -18.94
C GLU A 495 10.59 24.24 -20.32
N ALA A 496 9.25 24.21 -20.40
CA ALA A 496 8.51 24.59 -21.60
C ALA A 496 8.64 26.09 -21.90
N ASP A 497 8.61 26.92 -20.86
CA ASP A 497 8.60 28.38 -20.96
C ASP A 497 9.98 28.94 -21.37
N LYS A 498 11.08 28.25 -21.06
CA LYS A 498 12.45 28.65 -21.45
C LYS A 498 12.68 28.65 -22.98
N ARG A 499 11.84 27.96 -23.76
CA ARG A 499 11.95 27.93 -25.24
C ARG A 499 11.28 29.11 -25.95
N LYS A 500 10.39 29.86 -25.31
CA LYS A 500 9.76 31.05 -25.93
C LYS A 500 10.68 32.27 -25.99
N VAL A 501 11.86 32.19 -25.37
CA VAL A 501 12.83 33.29 -25.24
C VAL A 501 14.05 33.10 -26.17
N ARG A 502 14.00 32.14 -27.11
CA ARG A 502 15.04 31.94 -28.13
C ARG A 502 14.55 32.26 -29.52
#